data_AF-A0A0D8FYP2-F1
#
_entry.id   AF-A0A0D8FYP2-F1
#
_cell.length_a   1.000
_cell.length_b   1.000
_cell.length_c   1.000
_cell.angle_alpha   90.00
_cell.angle_beta   90.00
_cell.angle_gamma   90.00
#
_symmetry.space_group_name_H-M   'P 1'
#
loop_
_entity.id
_entity.type
_entity.pdbx_description
1 polymer ?
#
loop_
_entity_poly.entity_id
_entity_poly.type
_entity_poly.pdbx_seq_one_letter_code
_entity_poly.pdbx_strand_id
1 'polypeptide(L)'
;MLSEEVTQEEFNAISAAFLAGLLAAIPSYFARLEAELVREGEVDLDWLQQLQNRVEAELSTLLSRPAEAQQEPPVGLIRRLVIEELSQHDCADSTATLQRRGLLPASAVDIDTDLGPTHLAWGVAKARRMRVLTQEPTTS
;
A
#
# COMPACT_ATOMS: atom_id res chain seq x y z
N MET A 1 6.54 28.62 13.20
CA MET A 1 7.04 27.57 14.12
C MET A 1 7.78 26.56 13.27
N LEU A 2 9.05 26.30 13.58
CA LEU A 2 9.86 25.30 12.88
C LEU A 2 9.09 23.97 12.86
N SER A 3 8.81 23.46 11.66
CA SER A 3 8.30 22.10 11.46
C SER A 3 9.23 21.15 12.20
N GLU A 4 8.77 20.52 13.29
CA GLU A 4 9.54 19.51 14.00
C GLU A 4 10.05 18.47 12.99
N GLU A 5 11.38 18.32 12.92
CA GLU A 5 12.01 17.26 12.14
C GLU A 5 11.56 15.93 12.74
N VAL A 6 10.96 15.06 11.93
CA VAL A 6 10.61 13.71 12.35
C VAL A 6 11.92 12.94 12.56
N THR A 7 12.10 12.31 13.72
CA THR A 7 13.28 11.48 14.01
C THR A 7 13.20 10.11 13.31
N GLN A 8 14.27 9.30 13.35
CA GLN A 8 14.23 7.94 12.75
C GLN A 8 13.34 7.03 13.54
N GLU A 9 13.39 7.16 14.86
CA GLU A 9 12.59 6.39 15.79
C GLU A 9 11.09 6.67 15.59
N GLU A 10 10.70 7.93 15.48
CA GLU A 10 9.31 8.31 15.20
C GLU A 10 8.83 7.81 13.83
N PHE A 11 9.66 7.96 12.78
CA PHE A 11 9.31 7.43 11.45
C PHE A 11 9.16 5.90 11.45
N ASN A 12 10.03 5.20 12.17
CA ASN A 12 9.97 3.75 12.31
C ASN A 12 8.70 3.32 13.07
N ALA A 13 8.33 4.03 14.14
CA ALA A 13 7.11 3.74 14.90
C ALA A 13 5.85 3.95 14.04
N ILE A 14 5.78 5.04 13.27
CA ILE A 14 4.66 5.31 12.35
C ILE A 14 4.61 4.27 11.23
N SER A 15 5.76 3.90 10.66
CA SER A 15 5.85 2.86 9.63
C SER A 15 5.42 1.49 10.15
N ALA A 16 5.79 1.13 11.38
CA ALA A 16 5.37 -0.10 12.03
C ALA A 16 3.85 -0.12 12.31
N ALA A 17 3.28 1.00 12.76
CA ALA A 17 1.83 1.12 12.96
C ALA A 17 1.06 0.97 11.65
N PHE A 18 1.55 1.59 10.57
CA PHE A 18 0.92 1.47 9.26
C PHE A 18 1.06 0.04 8.70
N LEU A 19 2.23 -0.60 8.86
CA LEU A 19 2.42 -2.01 8.51
C LEU A 19 1.44 -2.92 9.25
N ALA A 20 1.32 -2.76 10.57
CA ALA A 20 0.41 -3.57 11.37
C ALA A 20 -1.05 -3.43 10.91
N GLY A 21 -1.48 -2.20 10.60
CA GLY A 21 -2.81 -1.95 10.03
C GLY A 21 -3.00 -2.63 8.67
N LEU A 22 -2.01 -2.52 7.78
CA LEU A 22 -2.07 -3.18 6.47
C LEU A 22 -2.14 -4.70 6.60
N LEU A 23 -1.30 -5.32 7.43
CA LEU A 23 -1.30 -6.76 7.65
C LEU A 23 -2.62 -7.27 8.24
N ALA A 24 -3.28 -6.47 9.10
CA ALA A 24 -4.60 -6.82 9.61
C ALA A 24 -5.70 -6.72 8.54
N ALA A 25 -5.58 -5.79 7.59
CA ALA A 25 -6.58 -5.54 6.54
C ALA A 25 -6.42 -6.43 5.30
N ILE A 26 -5.20 -6.91 5.02
CA ILE A 26 -4.87 -7.70 3.83
C ILE A 26 -5.77 -8.93 3.65
N PRO A 27 -6.01 -9.78 4.66
CA PRO A 27 -6.88 -10.95 4.48
C PRO A 27 -8.29 -10.58 3.99
N SER A 28 -8.88 -9.53 4.56
CA SER A 28 -10.21 -9.05 4.16
C SER A 28 -10.21 -8.43 2.75
N TYR A 29 -9.14 -7.73 2.37
CA TYR A 29 -8.96 -7.24 1.01
C TYR A 29 -8.85 -8.39 -0.01
N PHE A 30 -8.05 -9.42 0.30
CA PHE A 30 -7.89 -10.58 -0.58
C PHE A 30 -9.15 -11.43 -0.69
N ALA A 31 -9.93 -11.58 0.39
CA ALA A 31 -11.24 -12.24 0.32
C ALA A 31 -12.23 -11.51 -0.62
N ARG A 32 -12.18 -10.17 -0.67
CA ARG A 32 -12.98 -9.38 -1.63
C ARG A 32 -12.48 -9.55 -3.06
N LEU A 33 -11.16 -9.61 -3.25
CA LEU A 33 -10.54 -9.87 -4.55
C LEU A 33 -10.90 -11.27 -5.06
N GLU A 34 -10.81 -12.28 -4.21
CA GLU A 34 -11.21 -13.66 -4.48
C GLU A 34 -12.65 -13.73 -4.97
N ALA A 35 -13.58 -13.16 -4.22
CA ALA A 35 -15.00 -13.21 -4.54
C ALA A 35 -15.31 -12.61 -5.93
N GLU A 36 -14.60 -11.55 -6.32
CA GLU A 36 -14.78 -10.93 -7.63
C GLU A 36 -14.16 -11.75 -8.75
N LEU A 37 -12.95 -12.27 -8.56
CA LEU A 37 -12.29 -13.11 -9.56
C LEU A 37 -13.01 -14.44 -9.78
N VAL A 38 -13.52 -15.06 -8.71
CA VAL A 38 -14.37 -16.26 -8.79
C VAL A 38 -15.65 -15.96 -9.59
N ARG A 39 -16.24 -14.77 -9.41
CA ARG A 39 -17.43 -14.33 -10.14
C ARG A 39 -17.18 -14.21 -11.65
N GLU A 40 -15.98 -13.80 -12.05
CA GLU A 40 -15.56 -13.73 -13.46
C GLU A 40 -15.11 -15.09 -14.02
N GLY A 41 -15.05 -16.14 -13.18
CA GLY A 41 -14.66 -17.50 -13.58
C GLY A 41 -13.15 -17.74 -13.61
N GLU A 42 -12.38 -16.87 -12.96
CA GLU A 42 -10.91 -16.79 -13.07
C GLU A 42 -10.22 -16.94 -11.71
N VAL A 43 -10.21 -18.11 -11.06
CA VAL A 43 -9.36 -18.29 -9.85
C VAL A 43 -8.82 -19.70 -9.66
N ASP A 44 -7.50 -19.78 -9.50
CA ASP A 44 -6.81 -20.77 -8.69
C ASP A 44 -6.62 -20.21 -7.26
N LEU A 45 -7.19 -20.87 -6.25
CA LEU A 45 -7.14 -20.40 -4.85
C LEU A 45 -5.72 -20.45 -4.27
N ASP A 46 -4.89 -21.39 -4.73
CA ASP A 46 -3.52 -21.51 -4.24
C ASP A 46 -2.67 -20.32 -4.73
N TRP A 47 -2.93 -19.85 -5.94
CA TRP A 47 -2.28 -18.65 -6.48
C TRP A 47 -2.63 -17.40 -5.67
N LEU A 48 -3.91 -17.18 -5.36
CA LEU A 48 -4.33 -15.97 -4.66
C LEU A 48 -3.75 -15.92 -3.23
N GLN A 49 -3.67 -17.07 -2.56
CA GLN A 49 -3.01 -17.18 -1.26
C GLN A 49 -1.50 -16.91 -1.36
N GLN A 50 -0.82 -17.36 -2.42
CA GLN A 50 0.59 -17.05 -2.66
C GLN A 50 0.81 -15.55 -2.89
N LEU A 51 -0.06 -14.90 -3.65
CA LEU A 51 -0.02 -13.45 -3.85
C LEU A 51 -0.22 -12.69 -2.54
N GLN A 52 -1.16 -13.12 -1.70
CA GLN A 52 -1.34 -12.54 -0.36
C GLN A 52 -0.04 -12.61 0.44
N ASN A 53 0.56 -13.80 0.53
CA ASN A 53 1.81 -14.01 1.27
C ASN A 53 2.95 -13.15 0.71
N ARG A 54 3.04 -13.02 -0.62
CA ARG A 54 4.03 -12.16 -1.29
C ARG A 54 3.84 -10.69 -0.92
N VAL A 55 2.59 -10.20 -0.93
CA VAL A 55 2.27 -8.82 -0.53
C VAL A 55 2.68 -8.55 0.91
N GLU A 56 2.34 -9.43 1.86
CA GLU A 56 2.70 -9.27 3.26
C GLU A 56 4.22 -9.20 3.47
N ALA A 57 4.98 -10.07 2.80
CA ALA A 57 6.44 -10.12 2.87
C ALA A 57 7.11 -8.87 2.27
N GLU A 58 6.64 -8.42 1.10
CA GLU A 58 7.16 -7.24 0.41
C GLU A 58 6.85 -5.96 1.20
N LEU A 59 5.66 -5.85 1.79
CA LEU A 59 5.29 -4.72 2.65
C LEU A 59 6.16 -4.65 3.91
N SER A 60 6.37 -5.79 4.56
CA SER A 60 7.24 -5.88 5.74
C SER A 60 8.66 -5.44 5.41
N THR A 61 9.17 -5.87 4.24
CA THR A 61 10.49 -5.48 3.73
C THR A 61 10.57 -4.00 3.36
N LEU A 62 9.51 -3.44 2.76
CA LEU A 62 9.46 -2.02 2.38
C LEU A 62 9.44 -1.13 3.63
N LEU A 63 8.55 -1.41 4.57
CA LEU A 63 8.31 -0.54 5.73
C LEU A 63 9.36 -0.69 6.85
N SER A 64 10.22 -1.71 6.78
CA SER A 64 11.40 -1.81 7.66
C SER A 64 12.60 -0.97 7.18
N ARG A 65 12.56 -0.46 5.95
CA ARG A 65 13.63 0.35 5.37
C ARG A 65 13.55 1.82 5.82
N PRO A 66 14.68 2.55 5.82
CA PRO A 66 14.67 3.99 6.02
C PRO A 66 13.87 4.70 4.90
N ALA A 67 13.37 5.90 5.20
CA ALA A 67 12.44 6.65 4.33
C ALA A 67 12.96 6.82 2.90
N GLU A 68 14.26 7.05 2.75
CA GLU A 68 14.98 7.29 1.50
C GLU A 68 15.04 6.04 0.61
N ALA A 69 15.03 4.85 1.22
CA ALA A 69 15.09 3.57 0.51
C ALA A 69 13.70 3.02 0.15
N GLN A 70 12.63 3.70 0.55
CA GLN A 70 11.25 3.35 0.21
C GLN A 70 10.86 3.99 -1.13
N GLN A 71 11.15 3.28 -2.22
CA GLN A 71 11.00 3.80 -3.60
C GLN A 71 9.55 4.02 -4.04
N GLU A 72 8.58 3.39 -3.37
CA GLU A 72 7.15 3.55 -3.64
C GLU A 72 6.33 3.63 -2.34
N PRO A 73 5.08 4.11 -2.41
CA PRO A 73 4.12 3.98 -1.31
C PRO A 73 3.68 2.52 -1.11
N PRO A 74 3.39 2.07 0.12
CA PRO A 74 2.87 0.73 0.39
C PRO A 74 1.63 0.34 -0.43
N VAL A 75 0.71 1.28 -0.65
CA VAL A 75 -0.48 1.04 -1.50
C VAL A 75 -0.09 0.86 -2.98
N GLY A 76 0.94 1.57 -3.44
CA GLY A 76 1.50 1.42 -4.78
C GLY A 76 2.08 0.02 -5.00
N LEU A 77 2.79 -0.50 -4.00
CA LEU A 77 3.34 -1.86 -4.01
C LEU A 77 2.23 -2.91 -4.13
N ILE A 78 1.19 -2.82 -3.29
CA ILE A 78 0.04 -3.76 -3.34
C ILE A 78 -0.60 -3.74 -4.73
N ARG A 79 -0.93 -2.53 -5.23
CA ARG A 79 -1.53 -2.36 -6.55
C ARG A 79 -0.66 -2.96 -7.66
N ARG A 80 0.64 -2.69 -7.64
CA ARG A 80 1.60 -3.18 -8.64
C ARG A 80 1.66 -4.71 -8.62
N LEU A 81 1.81 -5.32 -7.45
CA LEU A 81 1.88 -6.78 -7.30
C LEU A 81 0.60 -7.46 -7.81
N VAL A 82 -0.58 -6.91 -7.48
CA VAL A 82 -1.86 -7.46 -7.97
C VAL A 82 -1.94 -7.36 -9.50
N ILE A 83 -1.57 -6.23 -10.10
CA ILE A 83 -1.56 -6.07 -11.56
C ILE A 83 -0.55 -7.02 -12.23
N GLU A 84 0.66 -7.14 -11.67
CA GLU A 84 1.70 -8.04 -12.18
C GLU A 84 1.17 -9.48 -12.21
N GLU A 85 0.58 -9.96 -11.13
CA GLU A 85 0.06 -11.32 -11.06
C GLU A 85 -1.13 -11.57 -11.99
N LEU A 86 -2.10 -10.64 -12.06
CA LEU A 86 -3.23 -10.75 -12.97
C LEU A 86 -2.78 -10.84 -14.44
N SER A 87 -1.72 -10.10 -14.80
CA SER A 87 -1.17 -10.13 -16.15
C SER A 87 -0.48 -11.46 -16.49
N GLN A 88 0.00 -12.21 -15.49
CA GLN A 88 0.67 -13.50 -15.68
C GLN A 88 -0.32 -14.68 -15.77
N HIS A 89 -1.54 -14.50 -15.29
CA HIS A 89 -2.56 -15.56 -15.20
C HIS A 89 -3.69 -15.37 -16.22
N ASP A 90 -3.43 -14.66 -17.32
CA ASP A 90 -4.40 -14.33 -18.39
C ASP A 90 -5.66 -13.56 -17.94
N CYS A 91 -5.67 -13.04 -16.70
CA CYS A 91 -6.73 -12.18 -16.13
C CYS A 91 -6.57 -10.70 -16.54
N ALA A 92 -5.91 -10.41 -17.66
CA ALA A 92 -5.55 -9.04 -18.04
C ALA A 92 -6.80 -8.13 -18.22
N ASP A 93 -7.87 -8.69 -18.78
CA ASP A 93 -9.15 -8.01 -19.01
C ASP A 93 -9.88 -7.64 -17.70
N SER A 94 -9.56 -8.35 -16.60
CA SER A 94 -10.12 -8.11 -15.27
C SER A 94 -9.60 -6.81 -14.63
N THR A 95 -8.47 -6.25 -15.09
CA THR A 95 -7.85 -5.03 -14.53
C THR A 95 -8.81 -3.83 -14.49
N ALA A 96 -9.48 -3.53 -15.60
CA ALA A 96 -10.39 -2.39 -15.68
C ALA A 96 -11.65 -2.59 -14.81
N THR A 97 -12.09 -3.83 -14.66
CA THR A 97 -13.22 -4.19 -13.79
C THR A 97 -12.84 -4.05 -12.32
N LEU A 98 -11.71 -4.64 -11.91
CA LEU A 98 -11.20 -4.54 -10.55
C LEU A 98 -10.92 -3.08 -10.14
N GLN A 99 -10.42 -2.24 -11.05
CA GLN A 99 -10.26 -0.81 -10.80
C GLN A 99 -11.59 -0.11 -10.52
N ARG A 100 -12.63 -0.35 -11.32
CA ARG A 100 -13.96 0.24 -11.11
C ARG A 100 -14.62 -0.23 -9.80
N ARG A 101 -14.23 -1.40 -9.30
CA ARG A 101 -14.72 -2.00 -8.05
C ARG A 101 -13.91 -1.59 -6.81
N GLY A 102 -12.82 -0.83 -6.97
CA GLY A 102 -11.93 -0.48 -5.86
C GLY A 102 -11.06 -1.65 -5.38
N LEU A 103 -10.91 -2.70 -6.19
CA LEU A 103 -10.05 -3.86 -5.91
C LEU A 103 -8.61 -3.69 -6.42
N LEU A 104 -8.36 -2.62 -7.19
CA LEU A 104 -7.01 -2.10 -7.45
C LEU A 104 -6.83 -0.81 -6.64
N PRO A 105 -6.29 -0.88 -5.42
CA PRO A 105 -6.33 0.24 -4.49
C PRO A 105 -5.55 1.43 -5.05
N ALA A 106 -6.14 2.62 -4.95
CA ALA A 106 -5.47 3.89 -5.22
C ALA A 106 -5.02 4.57 -3.91
N SER A 107 -5.64 4.18 -2.80
CA SER A 107 -5.40 4.69 -1.46
C SER A 107 -5.61 3.59 -0.42
N ALA A 108 -5.15 3.83 0.82
CA ALA A 108 -5.32 2.85 1.89
C ALA A 108 -6.79 2.63 2.26
N VAL A 109 -7.69 3.59 2.01
CA VAL A 109 -9.12 3.43 2.28
C VAL A 109 -9.82 2.43 1.35
N ASP A 110 -9.23 2.15 0.18
CA ASP A 110 -9.73 1.12 -0.73
C ASP A 110 -9.45 -0.29 -0.18
N ILE A 111 -8.41 -0.42 0.66
CA ILE A 111 -8.05 -1.66 1.36
C ILE A 111 -8.91 -1.78 2.62
N ASP A 112 -8.91 -0.74 3.46
CA ASP A 112 -9.73 -0.64 4.66
C ASP A 112 -9.90 0.83 5.05
N THR A 113 -11.13 1.25 5.34
CA THR A 113 -11.47 2.65 5.66
C THR A 113 -10.72 3.19 6.88
N ASP A 114 -10.40 2.32 7.85
CA ASP A 114 -9.74 2.69 9.10
C ASP A 114 -8.25 2.99 8.89
N LEU A 115 -7.68 2.63 7.72
CA LEU A 115 -6.28 2.93 7.39
C LEU A 115 -6.05 4.36 6.92
N GLY A 116 -7.10 5.13 6.62
CA GLY A 116 -7.00 6.51 6.13
C GLY A 116 -6.13 7.40 7.03
N PRO A 117 -6.41 7.51 8.34
CA PRO A 117 -5.61 8.30 9.27
C PRO A 117 -4.15 7.84 9.37
N THR A 118 -3.90 6.53 9.47
CA THR A 118 -2.53 5.98 9.57
C THR A 118 -1.72 6.18 8.29
N HIS A 119 -2.37 6.08 7.12
CA HIS A 119 -1.74 6.36 5.83
C HIS A 119 -1.34 7.83 5.71
N LEU A 120 -2.22 8.76 6.14
CA LEU A 120 -1.90 10.18 6.17
C LEU A 120 -0.72 10.48 7.10
N ALA A 121 -0.73 9.92 8.31
CA ALA A 121 0.35 10.10 9.28
C ALA A 121 1.69 9.61 8.71
N TRP A 122 1.70 8.43 8.09
CA TRP A 122 2.88 7.89 7.42
C TRP A 122 3.37 8.78 6.26
N GLY A 123 2.46 9.25 5.41
CA GLY A 123 2.80 10.11 4.27
C GLY A 123 3.43 11.44 4.70
N VAL A 124 2.86 12.09 5.72
CA VAL A 124 3.41 13.32 6.31
C VAL A 124 4.78 13.06 6.94
N ALA A 125 4.92 11.97 7.70
CA ALA A 125 6.19 11.60 8.33
C ALA A 125 7.29 11.36 7.29
N LYS A 126 7.00 10.61 6.23
CA LYS A 126 7.93 10.38 5.11
C LYS A 126 8.31 11.68 4.41
N ALA A 127 7.33 12.54 4.10
CA ALA A 127 7.59 13.79 3.40
C ALA A 127 8.43 14.78 4.23
N ARG A 128 8.22 14.82 5.56
CA ARG A 128 9.08 15.57 6.49
C ARG A 128 10.48 14.98 6.56
N ARG A 129 10.62 13.66 6.61
CA ARG A 129 11.94 12.99 6.57
C ARG A 129 12.73 13.28 5.32
N MET A 130 12.06 13.21 4.18
CA MET A 130 12.65 13.48 2.87
C MET A 130 12.84 14.97 2.59
N ARG A 131 12.46 15.87 3.52
CA ARG A 131 12.50 17.34 3.37
C ARG A 131 11.76 17.87 2.13
N VAL A 132 10.75 17.14 1.66
CA VAL A 132 9.94 17.50 0.49
C VAL A 132 8.95 18.62 0.83
N LEU A 133 8.55 18.74 2.10
CA LEU A 133 7.60 19.77 2.58
C LEU A 133 8.26 21.10 2.99
N THR A 134 9.56 21.28 2.75
CA THR A 134 10.31 22.47 3.19
C THR A 134 10.95 23.20 2.02
N GLN A 135 10.13 23.90 1.22
CA GLN A 135 10.55 25.14 0.57
C GLN A 135 9.33 26.08 0.49
N GLU A 136 9.18 26.98 1.46
CA GLU A 136 8.49 28.24 1.19
C GLU A 136 9.34 29.01 0.17
N PRO A 137 8.75 29.56 -0.91
CA PRO A 137 9.51 30.39 -1.83
C PRO A 137 10.00 31.62 -1.07
N THR A 138 11.32 31.74 -0.93
CA THR A 138 11.96 33.01 -0.59
C THR A 138 11.66 33.98 -1.73
N THR A 139 10.63 34.81 -1.55
CA THR A 139 10.44 36.04 -2.31
C THR A 139 11.58 36.98 -1.96
N SER A 140 12.51 37.16 -2.91
CA SER A 140 13.40 38.32 -2.98
C SER A 140 12.70 39.50 -3.62
#